data_AF-A0A523J093-F1
#
_entry.id   AF-A0A523J093-F1
#
_cell.length_a   1.000
_cell.length_b   1.000
_cell.length_c   1.000
_cell.angle_alpha   90.00
_cell.angle_beta   90.00
_cell.angle_gamma   90.00
#
_symmetry.space_group_name_H-M   'P 1'
#
loop_
_entity.id
_entity.type
_entity.pdbx_description
1 polymer ?
#
loop_
_entity_poly.entity_id
_entity_poly.type
_entity_poly.pdbx_seq_one_letter_code
_entity_poly.pdbx_strand_id
1 'polypeptide(L)'
;MTTPPMGTPAGSIQDKPLSVGDWIITMILLAIPFVGLIFLLYWALSSSSNVNRKNFCIAYIVIALIMFAIVAALLFLGVLAGVMSEYIPA
;
A
#
# COMPACT_ATOMS: atom_id res chain seq x y z
N MET A 1 17.88 -9.09 -45.75
CA MET A 1 17.55 -9.71 -44.45
C MET A 1 18.16 -8.84 -43.37
N THR A 2 17.40 -7.92 -42.79
CA THR A 2 17.79 -7.16 -41.61
C THR A 2 16.91 -7.64 -40.47
N THR A 3 17.49 -8.40 -39.54
CA THR A 3 16.82 -8.84 -38.33
C THR A 3 16.31 -7.60 -37.56
N PRO A 4 15.10 -7.64 -36.97
CA PRO A 4 14.65 -6.59 -36.08
C PRO A 4 15.63 -6.46 -34.89
N PRO A 5 16.08 -5.23 -34.54
CA PRO A 5 17.01 -5.04 -33.44
C PRO A 5 16.32 -5.24 -32.08
N MET A 6 16.96 -6.08 -31.26
CA MET A 6 16.95 -6.21 -29.79
C MET A 6 15.67 -5.93 -28.98
N GLY A 7 15.33 -6.92 -28.15
CA GLY A 7 15.36 -6.71 -26.70
C GLY A 7 14.30 -5.79 -26.11
N THR A 8 13.13 -5.68 -26.70
CA THR A 8 11.98 -5.16 -25.94
C THR A 8 11.51 -6.32 -25.05
N PRO A 9 11.68 -6.28 -23.71
CA PRO A 9 10.84 -7.11 -22.87
C PRO A 9 9.44 -6.56 -23.11
N ALA A 10 8.72 -7.17 -24.06
CA ALA A 10 7.29 -6.99 -24.16
C ALA A 10 6.80 -7.24 -22.74
N GLY A 11 6.29 -6.19 -22.07
CA GLY A 11 5.71 -6.33 -20.74
C GLY A 11 4.88 -7.60 -20.77
N SER A 12 5.16 -8.52 -19.85
CA SER A 12 4.53 -9.83 -19.87
C SER A 12 3.02 -9.62 -20.05
N ILE A 13 2.30 -10.49 -20.75
CA ILE A 13 0.84 -10.30 -20.97
C ILE A 13 0.08 -10.02 -19.64
N GLN A 14 0.68 -10.41 -18.51
CA GLN A 14 0.30 -10.12 -17.14
C GLN A 14 0.35 -8.65 -16.70
N ASP A 15 1.18 -7.80 -17.31
CA ASP A 15 1.41 -6.39 -16.94
C ASP A 15 0.54 -5.41 -17.73
N LYS A 16 -0.44 -5.91 -18.47
CA LYS A 16 -1.41 -5.06 -19.16
C LYS A 16 -2.06 -4.07 -18.15
N PRO A 17 -2.37 -2.84 -18.56
CA PRO A 17 -3.12 -1.91 -17.71
C PRO A 17 -4.41 -2.55 -17.21
N LEU A 18 -4.66 -2.44 -15.91
CA LEU A 18 -5.90 -2.93 -15.31
C LEU A 18 -7.09 -2.13 -15.84
N SER A 19 -8.18 -2.82 -16.14
CA SER A 19 -9.42 -2.17 -16.57
C SER A 19 -10.09 -1.47 -15.39
N VAL A 20 -11.05 -0.59 -15.67
CA VAL A 20 -11.85 0.08 -14.63
C VAL A 20 -12.58 -0.96 -13.76
N GLY A 21 -13.09 -2.04 -14.35
CA GLY A 21 -13.74 -3.12 -13.61
C GLY A 21 -12.80 -3.83 -12.62
N ASP A 22 -11.54 -4.05 -13.02
CA ASP A 22 -10.53 -4.65 -12.15
C ASP A 22 -10.22 -3.77 -10.92
N TRP A 23 -10.19 -2.45 -11.12
CA TRP A 23 -10.02 -1.48 -10.03
C TRP A 23 -11.23 -1.42 -9.11
N ILE A 24 -12.45 -1.48 -9.65
CA ILE A 24 -13.67 -1.53 -8.85
C ILE A 24 -13.65 -2.76 -7.92
N ILE A 25 -13.32 -3.95 -8.45
CA ILE A 25 -13.21 -5.16 -7.64
C ILE A 25 -12.13 -5.01 -6.56
N THR A 26 -10.99 -4.41 -6.92
CA THR A 26 -9.88 -4.14 -5.98
C THR A 26 -10.35 -3.25 -4.83
N MET A 27 -11.09 -2.16 -5.12
CA MET A 27 -11.62 -1.24 -4.11
C MET A 27 -12.70 -1.89 -3.23
N ILE A 28 -13.56 -2.75 -3.79
CA ILE A 28 -14.57 -3.49 -3.01
C ILE A 28 -13.90 -4.45 -2.02
N LEU A 29 -12.85 -5.17 -2.46
CA LEU A 29 -12.10 -6.07 -1.59
C LEU A 29 -11.39 -5.31 -0.47
N LEU A 30 -10.79 -4.16 -0.78
CA LEU A 30 -10.11 -3.29 0.18
C LEU A 30 -11.05 -2.62 1.18
N ALA A 31 -12.31 -2.39 0.80
CA ALA A 31 -13.32 -1.80 1.69
C ALA A 31 -13.70 -2.72 2.87
N ILE A 32 -13.50 -4.04 2.72
CA ILE A 32 -13.71 -5.00 3.80
C ILE A 32 -12.42 -5.07 4.64
N PRO A 33 -12.43 -4.75 5.95
CA PRO A 33 -11.20 -4.53 6.71
C PRO A 33 -10.28 -5.76 6.77
N PHE A 34 -10.82 -6.95 7.10
CA PHE A 34 -10.01 -8.17 7.22
C PHE A 34 -9.60 -8.75 5.87
N VAL A 35 -10.54 -8.82 4.93
CA VAL A 35 -10.29 -9.34 3.58
C VAL A 35 -9.34 -8.41 2.81
N GLY A 36 -9.56 -7.10 2.93
CA GLY A 36 -8.74 -6.05 2.37
C GLY A 36 -7.30 -6.20 2.82
N LEU A 37 -7.03 -6.34 4.12
CA LEU A 37 -5.67 -6.52 4.62
C LEU A 37 -4.97 -7.76 4.04
N ILE A 38 -5.67 -8.90 3.97
CA ILE A 38 -5.13 -10.16 3.42
C ILE A 38 -4.78 -9.97 1.94
N PHE A 39 -5.71 -9.41 1.14
CA PHE A 39 -5.49 -9.21 -0.30
C PHE A 39 -4.42 -8.16 -0.58
N LEU A 40 -4.31 -7.14 0.26
CA LEU A 40 -3.32 -6.08 0.15
C LEU A 40 -1.91 -6.63 0.36
N LEU A 41 -1.72 -7.48 1.38
CA LEU A 41 -0.47 -8.20 1.60
C LEU A 41 -0.20 -9.23 0.49
N TYR A 42 -1.23 -9.99 0.08
CA TYR A 42 -1.12 -10.96 -1.00
C TYR A 42 -0.63 -10.31 -2.30
N TRP A 43 -1.20 -9.19 -2.73
CA TRP A 43 -0.79 -8.50 -3.95
C TRP A 43 0.53 -7.74 -3.81
N ALA A 44 0.82 -7.18 -2.63
CA ALA A 44 2.10 -6.50 -2.38
C ALA A 44 3.28 -7.49 -2.40
N LEU A 45 3.11 -8.69 -1.85
CA LEU A 45 4.17 -9.70 -1.69
C LEU A 45 4.19 -10.75 -2.80
N SER A 46 3.14 -10.86 -3.61
CA SER A 46 3.08 -11.83 -4.71
C SER A 46 4.11 -11.51 -5.82
N SER A 47 4.69 -12.58 -6.36
CA SER A 47 5.58 -12.58 -7.52
C SER A 47 4.84 -12.69 -8.85
N SER A 48 3.56 -13.04 -8.85
CA SER A 48 2.73 -13.28 -10.04
C SER A 48 1.58 -12.29 -10.22
N SER A 49 1.52 -11.23 -9.40
CA SER A 49 0.50 -10.18 -9.52
C SER A 49 0.89 -9.13 -10.56
N ASN A 50 -0.12 -8.55 -11.22
CA ASN A 50 0.04 -7.40 -12.12
C ASN A 50 0.80 -6.26 -11.42
N VAL A 51 1.81 -5.70 -12.09
CA VAL A 51 2.68 -4.66 -11.52
C VAL A 51 1.90 -3.42 -11.07
N ASN A 52 0.86 -3.01 -11.80
CA ASN A 52 0.06 -1.82 -11.42
C ASN A 52 -0.67 -2.04 -10.08
N ARG A 53 -1.25 -3.23 -9.87
CA ARG A 53 -1.92 -3.55 -8.59
C ARG A 53 -0.93 -3.66 -7.45
N LYS A 54 0.20 -4.32 -7.71
CA LYS A 54 1.25 -4.52 -6.73
C LYS A 54 1.80 -3.20 -6.22
N ASN A 55 2.15 -2.29 -7.13
CA ASN A 55 2.66 -0.96 -6.77
C ASN A 55 1.63 -0.14 -6.00
N PHE A 56 0.34 -0.22 -6.37
CA PHE A 56 -0.73 0.40 -5.59
C PHE A 56 -0.81 -0.15 -4.16
N CYS A 57 -0.75 -1.47 -3.99
CA CYS A 57 -0.80 -2.08 -2.67
C CYS A 57 0.42 -1.70 -1.83
N ILE A 58 1.62 -1.70 -2.42
CA ILE A 58 2.85 -1.25 -1.74
C ILE A 58 2.72 0.21 -1.30
N ALA A 59 2.26 1.11 -2.19
CA ALA A 59 2.04 2.51 -1.84
C ALA A 59 1.03 2.67 -0.70
N TYR A 60 -0.06 1.89 -0.72
CA TYR A 60 -1.05 1.90 0.34
C TYR A 60 -0.45 1.47 1.69
N ILE A 61 0.36 0.40 1.73
CA ILE A 61 1.05 -0.03 2.97
C ILE A 61 1.96 1.09 3.49
N VAL A 62 2.77 1.68 2.61
CA VAL A 62 3.71 2.74 3.01
C VAL A 62 2.96 3.94 3.60
N ILE A 63 1.89 4.39 2.94
CA ILE A 63 1.06 5.50 3.45
C ILE A 63 0.42 5.12 4.79
N ALA A 64 -0.12 3.91 4.92
CA ALA A 64 -0.73 3.44 6.17
C ALA A 64 0.29 3.42 7.32
N LEU A 65 1.53 2.96 7.08
CA LEU A 65 2.60 2.95 8.07
C LEU A 65 3.02 4.36 8.48
N ILE A 66 3.14 5.29 7.53
CA ILE A 66 3.45 6.69 7.81
C ILE A 66 2.35 7.31 8.69
N MET A 67 1.08 7.13 8.31
CA MET A 67 -0.05 7.64 9.08
C MET A 67 -0.09 7.05 10.50
N PHE A 68 0.15 5.74 10.62
CA PHE A 68 0.24 5.08 11.91
C PHE A 68 1.37 5.68 12.78
N ALA A 69 2.55 5.90 12.21
CA ALA A 69 3.69 6.49 12.92
C ALA A 69 3.39 7.92 13.41
N ILE A 70 2.76 8.75 12.57
CA ILE A 70 2.38 10.12 12.94
C ILE A 70 1.37 10.10 14.10
N VAL A 71 0.31 9.29 14.00
CA VAL A 71 -0.70 9.19 15.06
C VAL A 71 -0.08 8.67 16.36
N ALA A 72 0.76 7.63 16.29
CA ALA A 72 1.48 7.12 17.44
C ALA A 72 2.36 8.17 18.11
N ALA A 73 3.09 8.97 17.32
CA ALA A 73 3.92 10.07 17.83
C ALA A 73 3.09 11.15 18.53
N LEU A 74 1.97 11.56 17.94
CA LEU A 74 1.08 12.56 18.54
C LEU A 74 0.46 12.06 19.86
N LEU A 75 -0.01 10.80 19.88
CA LEU A 75 -0.53 10.18 21.10
C LEU A 75 0.55 10.08 22.18
N PHE A 76 1.76 9.68 21.81
CA PHE A 76 2.89 9.59 22.73
C PHE A 76 3.23 10.96 23.35
N LEU A 77 3.30 12.02 22.53
CA LEU A 77 3.52 13.38 23.01
C LEU A 77 2.40 13.87 23.93
N GLY A 78 1.14 13.58 23.60
CA GLY A 78 -0.01 13.93 24.43
C GLY A 78 0.01 13.24 25.80
N VAL A 79 0.31 11.93 25.83
CA VAL A 79 0.47 11.17 27.07
C VAL A 79 1.62 11.73 27.90
N LEU A 80 2.77 12.00 27.28
CA LEU A 80 3.93 12.57 27.96
C LEU A 80 3.61 13.93 28.58
N ALA A 81 2.93 14.82 27.84
CA ALA A 81 2.52 16.13 28.36
C ALA A 81 1.57 16.01 29.56
N GLY A 82 0.59 15.10 29.49
CA GLY A 82 -0.32 14.85 30.61
C GLY A 82 0.41 14.35 31.86
N VAL A 83 1.33 13.39 31.69
CA VAL A 83 2.16 12.87 32.78
C VAL A 83 3.03 13.98 33.39
N MET A 84 3.65 14.84 32.57
CA MET A 84 4.46 15.95 33.06
C MET A 84 3.65 17.02 33.81
N SER A 85 2.38 17.25 33.43
CA SER A 85 1.51 18.19 34.14
C SER A 85 1.13 17.75 35.56
N GLU A 86 1.22 16.46 35.86
CA GLU A 86 0.98 15.94 37.21
C GLU A 86 2.15 16.27 38.16
N TYR A 87 3.37 16.35 37.64
CA TYR A 87 4.57 16.65 38.43
C TYR A 87 4.90 18.14 38.52
N ILE A 88 4.27 18.97 37.70
CA ILE A 88 4.43 20.44 37.71
C ILE A 88 3.09 21.04 38.16
N PRO A 89 2.88 21.28 39.46
CA PRO A 89 1.71 22.03 39.91
C PRO A 89 1.82 23.47 39.35
N ALA A 90 0.74 23.93 38.71
CA ALA A 90 0.64 25.27 38.11
C ALA A 90 0.73 26.40 39.15
#